data_AF-A0A9E3VV16-F1
#
_entry.id   AF-A0A9E3VV16-F1
#
_cell.length_a   1.000
_cell.length_b   1.000
_cell.length_c   1.000
_cell.angle_alpha   90.00
_cell.angle_beta   90.00
_cell.angle_gamma   90.00
#
_symmetry.space_group_name_H-M   'P 1'
#
loop_
_entity.id
_entity.type
_entity.pdbx_description
1 polymer ?
#
loop_
_entity_poly.entity_id
_entity_poly.type
_entity_poly.pdbx_seq_one_letter_code
_entity_poly.pdbx_strand_id
1 'polypeptide(L)'
;MKAKLLTVARVWVMFDATTGFLFGQFFAGRLDLTGVVAGIFGLLAGVLSAERFQHSIHLKRLVLVSCAAAISGVVADAYRYYSALNAPGNDYPWFLNGIFVFGLCIIASSRLTSAVANPSFNRETLNRAP
;
A
#
# COMPACT_ATOMS: atom_id res chain seq x y z
N MET A 1 -2.61 -1.63 -20.60
CA MET A 1 -2.10 -2.69 -19.71
C MET A 1 -1.85 -2.19 -18.28
N LYS A 2 -1.20 -1.05 -18.07
CA LYS A 2 -0.96 -0.45 -16.73
C LYS A 2 -2.21 -0.27 -15.86
N ALA A 3 -3.32 0.23 -16.43
CA ALA A 3 -4.57 0.42 -15.70
C ALA A 3 -5.18 -0.89 -15.17
N LYS A 4 -5.13 -1.97 -15.96
CA LYS A 4 -5.64 -3.30 -15.55
C LYS A 4 -4.83 -3.86 -14.39
N LEU A 5 -3.50 -3.74 -14.43
CA LEU A 5 -2.62 -4.21 -13.36
C LEU A 5 -2.84 -3.44 -12.04
N LEU A 6 -3.01 -2.11 -12.12
CA LEU A 6 -3.31 -1.30 -10.93
C LEU A 6 -4.65 -1.70 -10.30
N THR A 7 -5.69 -1.93 -11.09
CA THR A 7 -6.99 -2.39 -10.57
C THR A 7 -6.86 -3.74 -9.87
N VAL A 8 -6.14 -4.70 -10.44
CA VAL A 8 -5.89 -6.00 -9.81
C VAL A 8 -5.13 -5.84 -8.50
N ALA A 9 -4.04 -5.04 -8.48
CA ALA A 9 -3.27 -4.78 -7.28
C ALA A 9 -4.12 -4.15 -6.17
N ARG A 10 -5.00 -3.21 -6.52
CA ARG A 10 -5.90 -2.56 -5.56
C ARG A 10 -6.92 -3.51 -4.96
N VAL A 11 -7.59 -4.30 -5.80
CA VAL A 11 -8.58 -5.29 -5.34
C VAL A 11 -7.91 -6.31 -4.43
N TRP A 12 -6.72 -6.80 -4.81
CA TRP A 12 -5.95 -7.73 -3.98
C TRP A 12 -5.56 -7.11 -2.63
N VAL A 13 -4.98 -5.90 -2.64
CA VAL A 13 -4.59 -5.19 -1.40
C VAL A 13 -5.80 -4.95 -0.50
N MET A 14 -6.95 -4.56 -1.05
CA MET A 14 -8.18 -4.38 -0.27
C MET A 14 -8.70 -5.69 0.31
N PHE A 15 -8.69 -6.75 -0.49
CA PHE A 15 -9.08 -8.08 -0.04
C PHE A 15 -8.21 -8.52 1.13
N ASP A 16 -6.89 -8.55 0.95
CA ASP A 16 -5.95 -9.08 1.94
C ASP A 16 -5.83 -8.18 3.19
N ALA A 17 -5.92 -6.85 3.04
CA ALA A 17 -6.04 -5.92 4.16
C ALA A 17 -7.28 -6.23 5.03
N THR A 18 -8.40 -6.56 4.38
CA THR A 18 -9.65 -6.85 5.09
C THR A 18 -9.64 -8.24 5.68
N THR A 19 -9.37 -9.27 4.87
CA THR A 19 -9.49 -10.68 5.26
C THR A 19 -8.27 -11.18 6.02
N GLY A 20 -7.06 -10.90 5.52
CA GLY A 20 -5.80 -11.36 6.11
C GLY A 20 -5.43 -10.61 7.38
N PHE A 21 -5.46 -9.27 7.33
CA PHE A 21 -5.00 -8.46 8.46
C PHE A 21 -6.11 -8.11 9.46
N LEU A 22 -7.25 -7.56 9.04
CA LEU A 22 -8.29 -7.11 9.98
C LEU A 22 -9.15 -8.26 10.49
N PHE A 23 -9.78 -9.03 9.60
CA PHE A 23 -10.62 -10.16 9.97
C PHE A 23 -9.82 -11.33 10.53
N GLY A 24 -8.64 -11.61 9.98
CA GLY A 24 -7.76 -12.69 10.45
C GLY A 24 -7.44 -12.59 11.95
N GLN A 25 -7.29 -11.38 12.48
CA GLN A 25 -7.04 -11.14 13.90
C GLN A 25 -8.22 -11.50 14.81
N PHE A 26 -9.47 -11.33 14.33
CA PHE A 26 -10.66 -11.75 15.09
C PHE A 26 -10.72 -13.27 15.24
N PHE A 27 -10.38 -14.03 14.19
CA PHE A 27 -10.32 -15.49 14.24
C PHE A 27 -9.12 -16.00 15.03
N ALA A 28 -8.00 -15.29 15.02
CA ALA A 28 -6.82 -15.61 15.82
C ALA A 28 -7.00 -15.28 17.32
N GLY A 29 -8.09 -14.59 17.70
CA GLY A 29 -8.38 -14.19 19.08
C GLY A 29 -7.33 -13.23 19.67
N ARG A 30 -6.56 -12.54 18.82
CA ARG A 30 -5.47 -11.64 19.22
C ARG A 30 -5.49 -10.40 18.35
N LEU A 31 -5.69 -9.24 18.97
CA LEU A 31 -5.53 -7.95 18.33
C LEU A 31 -4.06 -7.55 18.39
N ASP A 32 -3.40 -7.58 17.24
CA ASP A 32 -2.04 -7.14 17.09
C ASP A 32 -1.95 -5.79 16.37
N LEU A 33 -1.23 -4.85 16.97
CA LEU A 33 -1.11 -3.49 16.47
C LEU A 33 -0.47 -3.46 15.08
N THR A 34 0.52 -4.31 14.82
CA THR A 34 1.21 -4.42 13.52
C THR A 34 0.25 -4.82 12.42
N GLY A 35 -0.60 -5.83 12.68
CA GLY A 35 -1.63 -6.26 11.75
C GLY A 35 -2.72 -5.21 11.54
N VAL A 36 -3.15 -4.50 12.60
CA VAL A 36 -4.14 -3.42 12.48
C VAL A 36 -3.60 -2.28 11.62
N VAL A 37 -2.34 -1.89 11.82
CA VAL A 37 -1.67 -0.86 10.99
C VAL A 37 -1.60 -1.32 9.53
N ALA A 38 -1.14 -2.55 9.27
CA ALA A 38 -1.07 -3.10 7.91
C ALA A 38 -2.45 -3.12 7.23
N GLY A 39 -3.50 -3.56 7.95
CA GLY A 39 -4.86 -3.62 7.47
C GLY A 39 -5.49 -2.25 7.18
N ILE A 40 -5.48 -1.33 8.14
CA ILE A 40 -6.09 0.00 7.98
C ILE A 40 -5.40 0.78 6.86
N PHE A 41 -4.06 0.86 6.89
CA PHE A 41 -3.33 1.63 5.89
C PHE A 41 -3.33 0.95 4.52
N GLY A 42 -3.37 -0.38 4.46
CA GLY A 42 -3.58 -1.13 3.22
C GLY A 42 -4.93 -0.83 2.58
N LEU A 43 -6.00 -0.83 3.39
CA LEU A 43 -7.34 -0.50 2.93
C LEU A 43 -7.44 0.96 2.43
N LEU A 44 -6.88 1.90 3.20
CA LEU A 44 -6.80 3.31 2.79
C LEU A 44 -6.05 3.47 1.47
N ALA A 45 -4.91 2.80 1.30
CA ALA A 45 -4.16 2.81 0.05
C ALA A 45 -4.97 2.23 -1.12
N GLY A 46 -5.69 1.13 -0.92
CA GLY A 46 -6.54 0.50 -1.95
C GLY A 46 -7.74 1.36 -2.38
N VAL A 47 -8.44 1.96 -1.42
CA VAL A 47 -9.61 2.81 -1.66
C VAL A 47 -9.20 4.13 -2.30
N LEU A 48 -8.25 4.84 -1.71
CA LEU A 48 -7.85 6.19 -2.15
C LEU A 48 -7.02 6.17 -3.44
N SER A 49 -6.48 5.02 -3.82
CA SER A 49 -5.82 4.84 -5.12
C SER A 49 -6.80 4.68 -6.30
N ALA A 50 -8.10 4.95 -6.14
CA ALA A 50 -9.03 4.99 -7.26
C ALA A 50 -8.69 6.08 -8.29
N GLU A 51 -9.09 5.85 -9.54
CA GLU A 51 -8.92 6.82 -10.64
C GLU A 51 -9.68 8.13 -10.36
N ARG A 52 -10.79 8.06 -9.63
CA ARG A 52 -11.56 9.25 -9.23
C ARG A 52 -10.76 10.24 -8.37
N PHE A 53 -9.69 9.80 -7.71
CA PHE A 53 -8.94 10.60 -6.74
C PHE A 53 -7.56 11.06 -7.24
N GLN A 54 -7.25 10.91 -8.54
CA GLN A 54 -5.90 11.15 -9.05
C GLN A 54 -5.48 12.63 -9.14
N HIS A 55 -6.42 13.58 -9.06
CA HIS A 55 -6.13 14.99 -9.36
C HIS A 55 -5.53 15.78 -8.19
N SER A 56 -5.69 15.35 -6.94
CA SER A 56 -5.19 16.11 -5.77
C SER A 56 -3.79 15.66 -5.33
N ILE A 57 -2.88 16.62 -5.17
CA ILE A 57 -1.52 16.39 -4.65
C ILE A 57 -1.55 15.82 -3.22
N HIS A 58 -2.52 16.24 -2.39
CA HIS A 58 -2.66 15.79 -1.01
C HIS A 58 -3.08 14.32 -0.96
N LEU A 59 -4.00 13.89 -1.82
CA LEU A 59 -4.42 12.48 -1.92
C LEU A 59 -3.27 11.59 -2.40
N LYS A 60 -2.44 12.07 -3.35
CA LYS A 60 -1.23 11.34 -3.77
C LYS A 60 -0.27 11.11 -2.59
N ARG A 61 0.03 12.15 -1.80
CA ARG A 61 0.89 12.03 -0.61
C ARG A 61 0.29 11.08 0.42
N LEU A 62 -1.02 11.18 0.67
CA LEU A 62 -1.71 10.31 1.61
C LEU A 62 -1.62 8.85 1.18
N VAL A 63 -1.88 8.52 -0.09
CA VAL A 63 -1.71 7.15 -0.62
C VAL A 63 -0.28 6.63 -0.41
N LEU A 64 0.75 7.46 -0.67
CA LEU A 64 2.14 7.07 -0.46
C LEU A 64 2.47 6.82 1.02
N VAL A 65 2.01 7.69 1.92
CA VAL A 65 2.16 7.51 3.37
C VAL A 65 1.43 6.26 3.84
N SER A 66 0.22 6.00 3.33
CA SER A 66 -0.53 4.77 3.62
C SER A 66 0.21 3.51 3.15
N CYS A 67 0.77 3.52 1.93
CA CYS A 67 1.59 2.40 1.46
C CYS A 67 2.81 2.18 2.36
N ALA A 68 3.52 3.24 2.75
CA ALA A 68 4.69 3.14 3.62
C ALA A 68 4.34 2.63 5.03
N ALA A 69 3.25 3.13 5.62
CA ALA A 69 2.77 2.70 6.92
C ALA A 69 2.32 1.22 6.90
N ALA A 70 1.61 0.80 5.85
CA ALA A 70 1.18 -0.59 5.69
C ALA A 70 2.37 -1.55 5.57
N ILE A 71 3.36 -1.22 4.73
CA ILE A 71 4.61 -2.01 4.60
C ILE A 71 5.34 -2.05 5.94
N SER A 72 5.44 -0.93 6.65
CA SER A 72 6.09 -0.88 7.97
C SER A 72 5.39 -1.80 8.99
N GLY A 73 4.05 -1.89 8.93
CA GLY A 73 3.27 -2.84 9.73
C GLY A 73 3.66 -4.29 9.45
N VAL A 74 3.74 -4.69 8.17
CA VAL A 74 4.17 -6.04 7.76
C VAL A 74 5.61 -6.33 8.17
N VAL A 75 6.52 -5.36 8.02
CA VAL A 75 7.93 -5.53 8.43
C VAL A 75 8.05 -5.70 9.94
N ALA A 76 7.32 -4.90 10.73
CA ALA A 76 7.31 -5.02 12.19
C ALA A 76 6.71 -6.37 12.64
N ASP A 77 5.68 -6.85 11.93
CA ASP A 77 5.07 -8.15 12.17
C ASP A 77 6.03 -9.31 11.89
N ALA A 78 6.66 -9.29 10.71
CA ALA A 78 7.68 -10.26 10.33
C ALA A 78 8.88 -10.24 11.29
N TYR A 79 9.34 -9.05 11.71
CA TYR A 79 10.42 -8.91 12.69
C TYR A 79 10.03 -9.56 14.02
N ARG A 80 8.83 -9.30 14.53
CA ARG A 80 8.34 -9.91 15.77
C ARG A 80 8.27 -11.43 15.64
N TYR A 81 7.74 -11.93 14.53
CA TYR A 81 7.66 -13.35 14.25
C TYR A 81 9.04 -14.01 14.31
N TYR A 82 10.04 -13.49 13.59
CA TYR A 82 11.39 -14.07 13.59
C TYR A 82 12.13 -13.88 14.92
N SER A 83 11.86 -12.80 15.65
CA SER A 83 12.50 -12.55 16.96
C SER A 83 11.95 -13.42 18.09
N ALA A 84 10.65 -13.76 18.05
CA ALA A 84 9.96 -14.43 19.16
C ALA A 84 9.68 -15.91 18.92
N LEU A 85 9.56 -16.35 17.66
CA LEU A 85 9.17 -17.71 17.27
C LEU A 85 10.26 -18.39 16.43
N ASN A 86 11.52 -18.14 16.79
CA ASN A 86 12.70 -18.62 16.07
C ASN A 86 12.89 -20.14 16.26
N ALA A 87 12.01 -20.92 15.63
CA ALA A 87 12.04 -22.36 15.57
C ALA A 87 12.34 -22.80 14.14
N PRO A 88 13.25 -23.77 13.92
CA PRO A 88 13.58 -24.25 12.58
C PRO A 88 12.33 -24.80 11.88
N GLY A 89 12.07 -24.32 10.65
CA GLY A 89 10.92 -24.69 9.83
C GLY A 89 9.66 -23.83 10.00
N ASN A 90 9.69 -22.83 10.87
CA ASN A 90 8.60 -21.87 11.05
C ASN A 90 8.88 -20.62 10.20
N ASP A 91 8.37 -20.62 8.97
CA ASP A 91 8.51 -19.49 8.04
C ASP A 91 7.30 -18.54 8.13
N TYR A 92 7.59 -17.24 8.20
CA TYR A 92 6.58 -16.21 8.08
C TYR A 92 5.83 -16.40 6.75
N PRO A 93 4.48 -16.22 6.69
CA PRO A 93 3.68 -16.51 5.50
C PRO A 93 3.87 -15.47 4.38
N TRP A 94 5.10 -15.38 3.87
CA TRP A 94 5.51 -14.47 2.79
C TRP A 94 4.79 -14.72 1.48
N PHE A 95 4.25 -15.93 1.26
CA PHE A 95 3.43 -16.22 0.10
C PHE A 95 2.20 -15.28 0.02
N LEU A 96 1.56 -14.97 1.16
CA LEU A 96 0.43 -14.01 1.19
C LEU A 96 0.93 -12.58 1.35
N ASN A 97 1.74 -12.36 2.41
CA ASN A 97 2.19 -11.03 2.79
C ASN A 97 3.11 -10.38 1.74
N GLY A 98 3.87 -11.19 1.00
CA GLY A 98 4.72 -10.72 -0.09
C GLY A 98 3.90 -10.20 -1.29
N ILE A 99 2.78 -10.84 -1.62
CA ILE A 99 1.89 -10.36 -2.70
C ILE A 99 1.21 -9.05 -2.28
N PHE A 100 0.83 -8.93 -1.01
CA PHE A 100 0.31 -7.68 -0.45
C PHE A 100 1.30 -6.53 -0.55
N VAL A 101 2.54 -6.74 -0.08
CA VAL A 101 3.63 -5.75 -0.19
C VAL A 101 3.89 -5.38 -1.65
N PHE A 102 3.93 -6.37 -2.55
CA PHE A 102 4.09 -6.13 -3.98
C PHE A 102 2.95 -5.27 -4.56
N GLY A 103 1.70 -5.53 -4.18
CA GLY A 103 0.54 -4.74 -4.57
C GLY A 103 0.65 -3.27 -4.10
N LEU A 104 1.12 -3.06 -2.86
CA LEU A 104 1.38 -1.71 -2.33
C LEU A 104 2.49 -1.00 -3.13
N CYS A 105 3.56 -1.71 -3.50
CA CYS A 105 4.62 -1.16 -4.34
C CYS A 105 4.13 -0.74 -5.74
N ILE A 106 3.23 -1.53 -6.36
CA ILE A 106 2.59 -1.16 -7.63
C ILE A 106 1.77 0.12 -7.47
N ILE A 107 0.95 0.19 -6.41
CA ILE A 107 0.14 1.37 -6.12
C ILE A 107 1.05 2.60 -5.92
N ALA A 108 2.09 2.50 -5.11
CA ALA A 108 3.03 3.58 -4.87
C ALA A 108 3.76 4.03 -6.16
N SER A 109 4.27 3.08 -6.95
CA SER A 109 4.96 3.35 -8.22
C SER A 109 4.06 4.08 -9.23
N SER A 110 2.78 3.72 -9.30
CA SER A 110 1.80 4.41 -10.15
C SER A 110 1.61 5.89 -9.75
N ARG A 111 1.79 6.23 -8.47
CA ARG A 111 1.65 7.59 -7.97
C ARG A 111 2.91 8.43 -8.17
N LEU A 112 4.08 7.81 -8.04
CA LEU A 112 5.37 8.44 -8.31
C LEU A 112 5.52 8.77 -9.80
N THR A 113 5.16 7.84 -10.69
CA THR A 113 5.25 8.05 -12.15
C THR A 113 4.23 9.08 -12.66
N SER A 114 3.03 9.16 -12.08
CA SER A 114 2.05 10.21 -12.38
C SER A 114 2.41 11.59 -11.82
N ALA A 115 3.46 11.72 -11.00
CA ALA A 115 3.97 13.02 -10.54
C ALA A 115 5.00 13.61 -11.53
N VAL A 116 5.80 12.76 -12.18
CA VAL A 116 6.79 13.16 -13.20
C VAL A 116 6.12 13.74 -14.45
N ALA A 117 4.90 13.30 -14.76
CA ALA A 117 4.17 13.71 -15.95
C ALA A 117 3.42 15.06 -15.82
N ASN A 118 3.67 15.90 -14.80
CA ASN A 118 2.96 17.17 -14.64
C ASN A 118 3.68 18.33 -15.38
N PRO A 119 3.29 18.71 -16.61
CA PRO A 119 3.96 19.72 -17.41
C PRO A 119 3.44 21.13 -17.07
N SER A 120 2.60 21.27 -16.03
CA SER A 120 1.95 22.53 -15.67
C SER A 120 2.95 23.63 -15.26
N PHE A 121 4.20 23.27 -14.96
CA PHE A 121 5.27 24.24 -14.72
C PHE A 121 5.85 24.88 -16.01
N ASN A 122 5.50 24.38 -17.20
CA ASN A 122 6.12 24.84 -18.46
C ASN A 122 5.19 25.63 -19.38
N ARG A 123 3.88 25.71 -19.12
CA ARG A 123 2.97 26.52 -19.97
C ARG A 123 2.83 27.97 -19.51
N GLU A 124 2.91 28.23 -18.21
CA GLU A 124 2.81 29.60 -17.69
C GLU A 124 4.11 30.39 -17.82
N THR A 125 5.26 29.72 -17.90
CA THR A 125 6.57 30.35 -18.11
C THR A 125 6.83 30.65 -19.59
N LEU A 126 6.36 29.81 -20.52
CA LEU A 126 6.49 30.06 -21.96
C LEU A 126 5.56 31.16 -22.49
N ASN A 127 4.39 31.37 -21.88
CA ASN A 127 3.46 32.45 -22.27
C ASN A 127 3.72 33.79 -21.55
N ARG A 128 4.74 33.88 -20.69
CA ARG A 128 5.12 35.11 -19.97
C ARG A 128 6.52 35.62 -20.34
N ALA A 129 7.20 35.00 -21.29
CA ALA A 129 8.41 35.58 -21.87
C ALA A 129 8.00 36.75 -22.79
N PRO A 130 8.46 37.99 -22.52
CA PRO A 130 8.15 39.17 -23.33
C PRO A 130 8.78 39.11 -24.72
#